data_AF-A0A6A3HXN7-F1
#
_entry.id   AF-A0A6A3HXN7-F1
#
_cell.length_a   1.000
_cell.length_b   1.000
_cell.length_c   1.000
_cell.angle_alpha   90.00
_cell.angle_beta   90.00
_cell.angle_gamma   90.00
#
_symmetry.space_group_name_H-M   'P 1'
#
loop_
_entity.id
_entity.type
_entity.pdbx_description
1 polymer ?
#
loop_
_entity_poly.entity_id
_entity_poly.type
_entity_poly.pdbx_seq_one_letter_code
_entity_poly.pdbx_strand_id
1 'polypeptide(L)'
;MEAVQCLIVASKDDEFIFGRDLLGVLGIDVDRQLEQLASRDDDEMRDDPFDLEIDEPPVTSTDPVTDEDVRLAVEKLIDRAVECGYPPNRVD
;
A
#
# COMPACT_ATOMS: atom_id res chain seq x y z
N MET A 1 39.47 2.99 -8.97
CA MET A 1 38.29 2.39 -9.63
C MET A 1 38.79 1.27 -10.49
N GLU A 2 38.39 0.04 -10.17
CA GLU A 2 38.71 -1.15 -10.96
C GLU A 2 37.66 -1.29 -12.06
N ALA A 3 38.07 -1.76 -13.24
CA ALA A 3 37.16 -1.93 -14.37
C ALA A 3 36.25 -3.13 -14.13
N VAL A 4 34.95 -2.97 -14.37
CA VAL A 4 33.95 -4.04 -14.25
C VAL A 4 33.76 -4.69 -15.62
N GLN A 5 33.73 -6.02 -15.66
CA GLN A 5 33.44 -6.76 -16.88
C GLN A 5 31.96 -6.65 -17.23
N CYS A 6 31.65 -6.19 -18.45
CA CYS A 6 30.28 -6.03 -18.93
C CYS A 6 30.04 -6.82 -20.22
N LEU A 7 28.82 -7.34 -20.39
CA LEU A 7 28.33 -7.92 -21.65
C LEU A 7 27.45 -6.88 -22.35
N ILE A 8 27.77 -6.56 -23.60
CA ILE A 8 26.95 -5.67 -24.43
C ILE A 8 26.09 -6.53 -25.34
N VAL A 9 24.76 -6.42 -25.18
CA VAL A 9 23.79 -7.13 -26.01
C VAL A 9 23.10 -6.12 -26.93
N ALA A 10 22.95 -6.46 -28.21
CA ALA A 10 22.21 -5.62 -29.16
C ALA A 10 20.71 -5.68 -28.84
N SER A 11 20.25 -4.75 -28.02
CA SER A 11 18.85 -4.54 -27.65
C SER A 11 18.34 -3.22 -28.26
N LYS A 12 17.03 -3.10 -28.45
CA LYS A 12 16.39 -1.82 -28.77
C LYS A 12 16.12 -0.97 -27.52
N ASP A 13 16.26 -1.58 -26.36
CA ASP A 13 15.96 -0.99 -25.07
C ASP A 13 17.23 -0.39 -24.47
N ASP A 14 17.13 0.83 -23.96
CA ASP A 14 18.21 1.54 -23.25
C ASP A 14 18.16 1.17 -21.76
N GLU A 15 18.41 -0.10 -21.46
CA GLU A 15 18.37 -0.65 -20.11
C GLU A 15 19.69 -1.36 -19.76
N PHE A 16 20.08 -1.27 -18.48
CA PHE A 16 21.23 -1.96 -17.91
C PHE A 16 20.78 -3.10 -17.00
N ILE A 17 21.34 -4.29 -17.22
CA ILE A 17 21.12 -5.45 -16.36
C ILE A 17 22.33 -5.62 -15.46
N PHE A 18 22.10 -5.61 -14.15
CA PHE A 18 23.14 -5.87 -13.15
C PHE A 18 23.05 -7.31 -12.64
N GLY A 19 24.17 -8.02 -12.70
CA GLY A 19 24.28 -9.37 -12.18
C GLY A 19 24.22 -9.41 -10.65
N ARG A 20 23.82 -10.58 -10.10
CA ARG A 20 23.68 -10.79 -8.65
C ARG A 20 24.99 -10.60 -7.89
N ASP A 21 26.12 -10.92 -8.52
CA ASP A 21 27.46 -10.68 -8.00
C ASP A 21 27.74 -9.20 -7.76
N LEU A 22 27.44 -8.35 -8.76
CA LEU A 22 27.61 -6.89 -8.63
C LEU A 22 26.62 -6.29 -7.64
N LEU A 23 25.37 -6.77 -7.63
CA LEU A 23 24.38 -6.37 -6.63
C LEU A 23 24.87 -6.70 -5.20
N GLY A 24 25.45 -7.89 -4.99
CA GLY A 24 26.05 -8.28 -3.72
C GLY A 24 27.23 -7.39 -3.29
N VAL A 25 28.10 -6.98 -4.23
CA VAL A 25 29.19 -6.02 -3.95
C VAL A 25 28.66 -4.65 -3.55
N LEU A 26 27.53 -4.23 -4.11
CA LEU A 26 26.83 -2.99 -3.74
C LEU A 26 26.04 -3.10 -2.43
N GLY A 27 26.01 -4.28 -1.81
CA GLY A 27 25.24 -4.55 -0.59
C GLY A 27 23.74 -4.71 -0.82
N ILE A 28 23.33 -4.98 -2.06
CA ILE A 28 21.94 -5.21 -2.46
C ILE A 28 21.68 -6.71 -2.46
N ASP A 29 20.97 -7.18 -1.42
CA ASP A 29 20.55 -8.58 -1.27
C ASP A 29 19.10 -8.74 -1.76
N VAL A 30 18.97 -9.10 -3.05
CA VAL A 30 17.67 -9.28 -3.70
C VAL A 30 16.96 -10.54 -3.22
N ASP A 31 17.70 -11.57 -2.80
CA ASP A 31 17.12 -12.84 -2.34
C ASP A 31 16.33 -12.59 -1.05
N ARG A 32 16.91 -11.86 -0.08
CA ARG A 32 16.20 -11.47 1.15
C ARG A 32 15.00 -10.55 0.89
N GLN A 33 15.08 -9.65 -0.09
CA GLN A 33 13.95 -8.78 -0.46
C GLN A 33 12.82 -9.57 -1.14
N LEU A 34 13.16 -10.54 -1.98
CA LEU A 34 12.20 -11.46 -2.60
C LEU A 34 11.54 -12.36 -1.56
N GLU A 35 12.27 -12.85 -0.55
CA GLU A 35 11.70 -13.61 0.56
C GLU A 35 10.63 -12.81 1.32
N GLN A 36 10.87 -11.53 1.57
CA GLN A 36 9.88 -10.64 2.21
C GLN A 36 8.63 -10.47 1.33
N LEU A 37 8.79 -10.34 0.01
CA LEU A 37 7.68 -10.20 -0.92
C LEU A 37 6.89 -11.51 -1.10
N ALA A 38 7.58 -12.66 -1.15
CA ALA A 38 6.93 -13.97 -1.29
C ALA A 38 6.27 -14.45 0.01
N SER A 39 6.75 -13.99 1.16
CA SER A 39 6.12 -14.27 2.46
C SER A 39 4.88 -13.42 2.75
N ARG A 40 4.60 -12.38 1.93
CA ARG A 40 3.41 -11.52 2.10
C ARG A 40 2.09 -12.22 1.78
N ASP A 41 2.09 -13.29 0.99
CA ASP A 41 0.84 -13.95 0.57
C ASP A 41 0.10 -14.65 1.72
N ASP A 42 0.79 -15.00 2.82
CA ASP A 42 0.19 -15.75 3.93
C ASP A 42 -0.16 -14.90 5.18
N ASP A 43 0.28 -13.63 5.28
CA ASP A 43 0.09 -12.81 6.50
C ASP A 43 -0.48 -11.39 6.26
N GLU A 44 -0.75 -10.98 5.02
CA GLU A 44 -1.28 -9.63 4.70
C GLU A 44 -2.80 -9.58 4.44
N MET A 45 -3.57 -10.47 5.06
CA MET A 45 -5.01 -10.25 5.28
C MET A 45 -5.30 -9.88 6.75
N ARG A 46 -4.32 -9.35 7.49
CA ARG A 46 -4.49 -9.05 8.93
C ARG A 46 -3.89 -7.76 9.48
N ASP A 47 -2.96 -7.09 8.80
CA ASP A 47 -2.38 -5.85 9.33
C ASP A 47 -2.08 -4.86 8.19
N ASP A 48 -3.12 -4.39 7.50
CA ASP A 48 -3.01 -3.07 6.88
C ASP A 48 -2.99 -2.03 8.02
N PRO A 49 -1.94 -1.19 8.17
CA PRO A 49 -1.90 -0.14 9.20
C PRO A 49 -3.00 0.91 9.03
N PHE A 50 -3.67 0.91 7.88
CA PHE A 50 -4.86 1.69 7.55
C PHE A 50 -6.14 0.85 7.47
N ASP A 51 -6.09 -0.44 7.86
CA ASP A 51 -7.26 -1.23 8.25
C ASP A 51 -7.73 -0.70 9.61
N LEU A 52 -8.15 0.56 9.61
CA LEU A 52 -9.31 0.89 10.39
C LEU A 52 -10.34 -0.11 9.87
N GLU A 53 -10.82 -0.99 10.75
CA GLU A 53 -12.15 -1.56 10.64
C GLU A 53 -13.09 -0.36 10.47
N ILE A 54 -13.18 0.15 9.24
CA ILE A 54 -14.27 0.97 8.81
C ILE A 54 -15.41 0.00 9.04
N ASP A 55 -16.25 0.29 10.03
CA ASP A 55 -17.60 -0.20 10.11
C ASP A 55 -18.29 0.18 8.78
N GLU A 56 -17.91 -0.46 7.67
CA GLU A 56 -18.74 -0.53 6.50
C GLU A 56 -19.88 -1.44 6.96
N PRO A 57 -21.07 -0.87 7.20
CA PRO A 57 -22.21 -1.73 7.41
C PRO A 57 -22.31 -2.64 6.18
N PRO A 58 -22.60 -3.94 6.35
CA PRO A 58 -22.71 -4.84 5.22
C PRO A 58 -23.69 -4.21 4.23
N VAL A 59 -23.20 -3.84 3.05
CA VAL A 59 -24.02 -3.30 1.96
C VAL A 59 -24.85 -4.45 1.38
N THR A 60 -25.80 -4.95 2.17
CA THR A 60 -26.82 -5.93 1.76
C THR A 60 -28.12 -5.25 1.38
N SER A 61 -28.06 -4.02 0.88
CA SER A 61 -29.22 -3.32 0.35
C SER A 61 -29.09 -3.26 -1.16
N THR A 62 -29.93 -4.03 -1.86
CA THR A 62 -30.12 -3.99 -3.32
C THR A 62 -30.77 -2.69 -3.81
N ASP A 63 -31.11 -1.79 -2.88
CA ASP A 63 -31.73 -0.49 -3.15
C ASP A 63 -30.67 0.54 -3.58
N PRO A 64 -30.98 1.43 -4.52
CA PRO A 64 -30.07 2.49 -4.91
C PRO A 64 -29.78 3.39 -3.71
N VAL A 65 -28.50 3.52 -3.35
CA VAL A 65 -28.04 4.45 -2.31
C VAL A 65 -28.49 5.86 -2.71
N THR A 66 -29.27 6.50 -1.84
CA THR A 66 -29.73 7.88 -2.06
C THR A 66 -28.76 8.87 -1.45
N ASP A 67 -28.79 10.12 -1.92
CA ASP A 67 -27.99 11.21 -1.34
C ASP A 67 -28.27 11.40 0.17
N GLU A 68 -29.48 11.07 0.64
CA GLU A 68 -29.83 11.13 2.06
C GLU A 68 -29.15 10.01 2.86
N ASP A 69 -28.99 8.82 2.28
CA ASP A 69 -28.25 7.72 2.91
C ASP A 69 -26.78 8.08 3.08
N VAL A 70 -26.18 8.71 2.06
CA VAL A 70 -24.80 9.23 2.13
C VAL A 70 -24.69 10.31 3.21
N ARG A 71 -25.64 11.27 3.25
CA ARG A 71 -25.64 12.35 4.23
C ARG A 71 -25.69 11.81 5.66
N LEU A 72 -26.56 10.83 5.91
CA LEU A 72 -26.75 10.22 7.23
C LEU A 72 -25.54 9.38 7.66
N ALA A 73 -24.90 8.67 6.72
CA ALA A 73 -23.65 7.95 6.98
C ALA A 73 -22.51 8.90 7.36
N VAL A 74 -22.38 10.02 6.65
CA VAL A 74 -21.36 11.05 6.95
C VAL A 74 -21.61 11.70 8.30
N GLU A 75 -22.86 12.02 8.66
CA GLU A 75 -23.21 12.62 9.96
C GLU A 75 -22.81 11.69 11.12
N LYS A 76 -23.09 10.39 11.01
CA LYS A 76 -22.66 9.38 11.99
C LYS A 76 -21.13 9.28 12.13
N LEU A 77 -20.39 9.38 11.02
CA LEU A 77 -18.93 9.36 11.05
C LEU A 77 -18.37 10.60 11.76
N ILE A 78 -18.99 11.76 11.55
CA ILE A 78 -18.61 13.00 12.23
C ILE A 78 -18.88 12.89 13.75
N ASP A 79 -20.05 12.40 14.16
CA ASP A 79 -20.37 12.22 15.57
C ASP A 79 -19.36 11.31 16.27
N ARG A 80 -19.01 10.19 15.64
CA ARG A 80 -17.97 9.26 16.15
C ARG A 80 -16.60 9.92 16.25
N ALA A 81 -16.21 10.73 15.26
CA ALA A 81 -14.94 11.43 15.30
C ALA A 81 -14.89 12.41 16.50
N VAL A 82 -15.98 13.12 16.76
CA VAL A 82 -16.11 14.02 17.91
C VAL A 82 -16.05 13.25 19.23
N GLU A 83 -16.73 12.11 19.34
CA GLU A 83 -16.64 11.21 20.52
C GLU A 83 -15.20 10.71 20.76
N CYS A 84 -14.45 10.45 19.68
CA CYS A 84 -13.03 10.07 19.71
C CYS A 84 -12.07 11.25 19.99
N GLY A 85 -12.59 12.46 20.23
CA GLY A 85 -11.80 13.62 20.63
C GLY A 85 -11.35 14.53 19.49
N TYR A 86 -11.89 14.37 18.27
CA TYR A 86 -11.68 15.36 17.22
C TYR A 86 -12.42 16.67 17.55
N PRO A 87 -11.84 17.84 17.19
CA PRO A 87 -12.49 19.11 17.43
C PRO A 87 -13.79 19.19 16.61
N PRO A 88 -14.92 19.61 17.24
CA PRO A 88 -16.23 19.65 16.58
C PRO A 88 -16.34 20.76 15.51
N ASN A 89 -15.38 21.67 15.45
CA ASN A 89 -15.33 22.75 14.48
C ASN A 89 -14.06 22.66 13.64
N ARG A 90 -14.15 23.07 12.38
CA ARG A 90 -12.96 23.35 11.57
C ARG A 90 -12.16 24.46 12.25
N VAL A 91 -10.91 24.20 12.55
CA VAL A 91 -9.94 25.24 12.90
C VAL A 91 -9.57 25.94 11.59
N ASP A 92 -9.92 27.22 11.47
CA ASP A 92 -9.51 28.08 10.35
C ASP A 92 -7.99 28.37 10.36
#